data_AF-A0A4U9UFS3-F1
#
_entry.id   AF-A0A4U9UFS3-F1
#
_cell.length_a   1.000
_cell.length_b   1.000
_cell.length_c   1.000
_cell.angle_alpha   90.00
_cell.angle_beta   90.00
_cell.angle_gamma   90.00
#
_symmetry.space_group_name_H-M   'P 1'
#
loop_
_entity.id
_entity.type
_entity.pdbx_description
1 polymer ?
#
loop_
_entity_poly.entity_id
_entity_poly.type
_entity_poly.pdbx_seq_one_letter_code
_entity_poly.pdbx_strand_id
1 'polypeptide(L)'
;MTTAKTALAADAPLLHGGKSNLLKQHQLNGGDPVAALAASEVVIEGNYSTQVVQHCHLEGVISYAYMDEMDRIVIVSSTQIPHLVRRVVGQALDRPWVIHQGDQTLYRRRVRQ
;
A
#
# COMPACT_ATOMS: atom_id res chain seq x y z
N MET A 1 14.30 18.51 -7.72
CA MET A 1 14.63 17.07 -7.69
C MET A 1 13.71 16.37 -6.71
N THR A 2 13.05 15.27 -7.11
CA THR A 2 12.08 14.50 -6.29
C THR A 2 12.72 13.21 -5.74
N THR A 3 13.75 13.35 -4.91
CA THR A 3 14.48 12.21 -4.33
C THR A 3 14.21 12.05 -2.84
N ALA A 4 14.45 10.86 -2.29
CA ALA A 4 14.36 10.63 -0.85
C ALA A 4 15.32 11.53 -0.05
N LYS A 5 16.57 11.70 -0.52
CA LYS A 5 17.57 12.56 0.14
C LYS A 5 17.10 14.02 0.23
N THR A 6 16.55 14.55 -0.85
CA THR A 6 16.02 15.92 -0.88
C THR A 6 14.76 16.07 -0.04
N ALA A 7 13.93 15.03 0.08
CA ALA A 7 12.75 15.07 0.95
C ALA A 7 13.11 15.06 2.45
N LEU A 8 14.23 14.43 2.82
CA LEU A 8 14.70 14.34 4.21
C LEU A 8 15.56 15.54 4.65
N ALA A 9 15.85 16.50 3.77
CA ALA A 9 16.62 17.69 4.12
C ALA A 9 15.87 18.55 5.16
N ALA A 10 16.61 19.22 6.04
CA ALA A 10 16.03 19.99 7.15
C ALA A 10 15.16 21.16 6.69
N ASP A 11 15.44 21.69 5.50
CA ASP A 11 14.74 22.79 4.83
C ASP A 11 13.66 22.30 3.85
N ALA A 12 13.46 21.00 3.72
CA ALA A 12 12.44 20.46 2.83
C ALA A 12 11.02 20.80 3.33
N PRO A 13 10.09 21.18 2.43
CA PRO A 13 8.71 21.40 2.83
C PRO A 13 8.10 20.09 3.35
N LEU A 14 7.31 20.21 4.42
CA LEU A 14 6.66 19.07 5.07
C LEU A 14 5.41 18.66 4.29
N LEU A 15 5.40 17.45 3.75
CA LEU A 15 4.32 16.97 2.88
C LEU A 15 3.01 16.68 3.62
N HIS A 16 3.10 16.26 4.89
CA HIS A 16 1.95 15.82 5.68
C HIS A 16 1.81 16.59 7.00
N GLY A 17 2.34 17.81 7.08
CA GLY A 17 2.23 18.69 8.27
C GLY A 17 2.87 18.14 9.56
N GLY A 18 3.61 17.04 9.47
CA GLY A 18 4.31 16.40 10.59
C GLY A 18 5.65 17.06 10.90
N LYS A 19 6.48 16.41 11.72
CA LYS A 19 7.81 16.92 12.10
C LYS A 19 8.91 16.61 11.08
N SER A 20 8.65 15.69 10.15
CA SER A 20 9.62 15.22 9.16
C SER A 20 8.88 14.55 7.99
N ASN A 21 9.55 14.44 6.84
CA ASN A 21 9.12 13.63 5.69
C ASN A 21 9.51 12.14 5.83
N LEU A 22 10.13 11.73 6.95
CA LEU A 22 10.34 10.32 7.27
C LEU A 22 9.01 9.65 7.65
N LEU A 23 8.42 8.90 6.72
CA LEU A 23 7.15 8.21 6.95
C LEU A 23 7.27 7.03 7.92
N LYS A 24 8.34 6.23 7.80
CA LYS A 24 8.53 5.01 8.58
C LYS A 24 10.01 4.61 8.66
N GLN A 25 10.42 4.07 9.80
CA GLN A 25 11.73 3.45 10.01
C GLN A 25 11.54 2.07 10.67
N HIS A 26 12.35 1.11 10.25
CA HIS A 26 12.44 -0.23 10.83
C HIS A 26 13.88 -0.52 11.23
N GLN A 27 14.07 -1.22 12.34
CA GLN A 27 15.36 -1.74 12.78
C GLN A 27 15.23 -3.25 12.94
N LEU A 28 16.21 -3.98 12.41
CA LEU A 28 16.31 -5.43 12.52
C LEU A 28 17.58 -5.75 13.30
N ASN A 29 17.46 -6.54 14.36
CA ASN A 29 18.58 -6.94 15.20
C ASN A 29 18.70 -8.46 15.16
N GLY A 30 19.93 -8.97 15.07
CA GLY A 30 20.21 -10.40 15.11
C GLY A 30 21.71 -10.66 15.25
N GLY A 31 22.08 -11.41 16.29
CA GLY A 31 23.48 -11.70 16.61
C GLY A 31 24.33 -10.44 16.89
N ASP A 32 25.65 -10.58 16.71
CA ASP A 32 26.61 -9.48 16.74
C ASP A 32 27.25 -9.31 15.34
N PRO A 33 26.68 -8.47 14.48
CA PRO A 33 27.21 -8.26 13.13
C PRO A 33 28.59 -7.62 13.13
N VAL A 34 28.93 -6.83 14.16
CA VAL A 34 30.25 -6.16 14.25
C VAL A 34 31.33 -7.21 14.49
N ALA A 35 31.12 -8.10 15.45
CA ALA A 35 32.05 -9.20 15.72
C ALA A 35 32.16 -10.16 14.53
N ALA A 36 31.03 -10.49 13.87
CA ALA A 36 31.01 -11.37 12.71
C ALA A 36 31.78 -10.80 11.50
N LEU A 37 31.62 -9.51 11.23
CA LEU A 37 32.39 -8.81 10.19
C LEU A 37 33.89 -8.80 10.52
N ALA A 38 34.27 -8.54 11.77
CA ALA A 38 35.68 -8.53 12.20
C ALA A 38 36.36 -9.90 12.10
N ALA A 39 35.60 -10.99 12.27
CA ALA A 39 36.11 -12.35 12.19
C ALA A 39 36.14 -12.92 10.75
N SER A 40 35.61 -12.18 9.76
CA SER A 40 35.47 -12.69 8.38
C SER A 40 36.79 -12.60 7.60
N GLU A 41 37.11 -13.65 6.83
CA GLU A 41 38.29 -13.67 5.96
C GLU A 41 38.18 -12.67 4.80
N VAL A 42 36.95 -12.45 4.30
CA VAL A 42 36.65 -11.51 3.23
C VAL A 42 35.38 -10.73 3.56
N VAL A 43 35.42 -9.42 3.38
CA VAL A 43 34.27 -8.52 3.50
C VAL A 43 34.06 -7.82 2.16
N ILE A 44 32.83 -7.86 1.65
CA ILE A 44 32.43 -7.18 0.41
C ILE A 44 31.34 -6.16 0.75
N GLU A 45 31.58 -4.91 0.35
CA GLU A 45 30.64 -3.82 0.52
C GLU A 45 30.22 -3.26 -0.84
N GLY A 46 28.97 -2.84 -0.95
CA GLY A 46 28.43 -2.27 -2.17
C GLY A 46 27.22 -1.38 -1.90
N ASN A 47 27.10 -0.32 -2.68
CA ASN A 47 25.90 0.52 -2.71
C ASN A 47 25.02 0.08 -3.87
N TYR A 48 23.79 -0.33 -3.58
CA TYR A 48 22.84 -0.81 -4.58
C TYR A 48 21.59 0.06 -4.56
N SER A 49 21.06 0.32 -5.76
CA SER A 49 19.79 1.02 -5.94
C SER A 49 18.98 0.32 -7.02
N THR A 50 17.68 0.21 -6.81
CA THR A 50 16.74 -0.23 -7.82
C THR A 50 15.98 0.96 -8.40
N GLN A 51 15.66 0.89 -9.67
CA GLN A 51 14.85 1.88 -10.36
C GLN A 51 13.37 1.73 -9.97
N VAL A 52 12.61 2.82 -10.14
CA VAL A 52 11.15 2.76 -10.10
C VAL A 52 10.66 2.03 -11.36
N VAL A 53 9.97 0.92 -11.18
CA VAL A 53 9.37 0.13 -12.27
C VAL A 53 7.85 0.20 -12.19
N GLN A 54 7.19 0.08 -13.34
CA GLN A 54 5.73 0.01 -13.44
C GLN A 54 5.27 -1.44 -13.67
N HIS A 55 4.10 -1.78 -13.14
CA HIS A 55 3.53 -3.13 -13.23
C HIS A 55 3.15 -3.50 -14.68
N CYS A 56 2.74 -2.52 -15.49
CA CYS A 56 2.37 -2.69 -16.90
C CYS A 56 1.38 -3.84 -17.17
N HIS A 57 0.31 -3.91 -16.36
CA HIS A 57 -0.80 -4.84 -16.62
C HIS A 57 -1.39 -4.60 -18.03
N LEU A 58 -1.69 -5.67 -18.76
CA LEU A 58 -2.31 -5.57 -20.09
C LEU A 58 -3.72 -4.99 -20.03
N GLU A 59 -4.47 -5.34 -18.98
CA GLU A 59 -5.76 -4.73 -18.67
C GLU A 59 -5.54 -3.37 -18.01
N GLY A 60 -6.22 -2.34 -18.50
CA GLY A 60 -6.22 -1.02 -17.87
C GLY A 60 -6.94 -1.03 -16.51
N VAL A 61 -6.58 -0.08 -15.64
CA VAL A 61 -7.28 0.09 -14.36
C VAL A 61 -8.67 0.69 -14.64
N ILE A 62 -9.72 -0.11 -14.45
CA ILE A 62 -11.11 0.29 -14.69
C ILE A 62 -11.98 0.04 -13.46
N SER A 63 -12.93 0.94 -13.20
CA SER A 63 -13.94 0.74 -12.18
C SER A 63 -15.23 1.51 -12.50
N TYR A 64 -16.36 0.92 -12.15
CA TYR A 64 -17.65 1.60 -12.12
C TYR A 64 -18.45 1.15 -10.90
N ALA A 65 -19.43 1.96 -10.52
CA ALA A 65 -20.32 1.67 -9.41
C ALA A 65 -21.76 1.99 -9.76
N TYR A 66 -22.70 1.28 -9.13
CA TYR A 66 -24.13 1.51 -9.28
C TYR A 66 -24.87 1.12 -7.99
N MET A 67 -26.09 1.63 -7.83
CA MET A 67 -27.01 1.20 -6.78
C MET A 67 -27.84 0.02 -7.27
N ASP A 68 -27.93 -1.05 -6.49
CA ASP A 68 -28.85 -2.16 -6.77
C ASP A 68 -30.24 -1.95 -6.15
N GLU A 69 -31.17 -2.87 -6.45
CA GLU A 69 -32.55 -2.84 -5.95
C GLU A 69 -32.67 -2.95 -4.41
N MET A 70 -31.59 -3.32 -3.73
CA MET A 70 -31.51 -3.47 -2.27
C MET A 70 -30.79 -2.29 -1.60
N ASP A 71 -30.67 -1.16 -2.31
CA ASP A 71 -29.97 0.06 -1.86
C ASP A 71 -28.49 -0.17 -1.50
N ARG A 72 -27.83 -1.11 -2.19
CA ARG A 72 -26.41 -1.40 -2.01
C ARG A 72 -25.59 -0.72 -3.10
N ILE A 73 -24.47 -0.15 -2.68
CA ILE A 73 -23.43 0.30 -3.61
C ILE A 73 -22.68 -0.94 -4.12
N VAL A 74 -22.88 -1.28 -5.38
CA VAL A 74 -22.13 -2.32 -6.07
C VAL A 74 -20.96 -1.68 -6.79
N ILE A 75 -19.75 -2.15 -6.49
CA ILE A 75 -18.51 -1.68 -7.10
C ILE A 75 -17.92 -2.81 -7.94
N VAL A 76 -17.75 -2.55 -9.23
CA VAL A 76 -17.02 -3.42 -10.15
C VAL A 76 -15.69 -2.76 -10.45
N SER A 77 -14.59 -3.48 -10.21
CA SER A 77 -13.24 -2.93 -10.29
C SER A 77 -12.23 -4.00 -10.66
N SER A 78 -11.24 -3.64 -11.48
CA SER A 78 -10.04 -4.44 -11.77
C SER A 78 -9.09 -4.45 -10.56
N THR A 79 -9.48 -5.14 -9.48
CA THR A 79 -8.74 -5.15 -8.19
C THR A 79 -8.47 -6.57 -7.70
N GLN A 80 -7.28 -6.77 -7.11
CA GLN A 80 -6.90 -8.02 -6.42
C GLN A 80 -7.36 -8.06 -4.96
N ILE A 81 -7.82 -6.93 -4.40
CA ILE A 81 -8.10 -6.76 -2.96
C ILE A 81 -9.54 -6.27 -2.70
N PRO A 82 -10.58 -6.99 -3.19
CA PRO A 82 -11.97 -6.52 -3.14
C PRO A 82 -12.48 -6.23 -1.72
N HIS A 83 -12.04 -7.01 -0.72
CA HIS A 83 -12.41 -6.77 0.67
C HIS A 83 -11.80 -5.49 1.26
N LEU A 84 -10.61 -5.09 0.81
CA LEU A 84 -10.02 -3.81 1.21
C LEU A 84 -10.74 -2.64 0.56
N VAL A 85 -11.10 -2.77 -0.72
CA VAL A 85 -11.90 -1.76 -1.44
C VAL A 85 -13.23 -1.54 -0.71
N ARG A 86 -13.95 -2.60 -0.34
CA ARG A 86 -15.19 -2.51 0.44
C ARG A 86 -14.99 -1.72 1.74
N ARG A 87 -13.93 -2.04 2.51
CA ARG A 87 -13.62 -1.36 3.77
C ARG A 87 -13.33 0.13 3.57
N VAL A 88 -12.43 0.46 2.64
CA VAL A 88 -11.99 1.85 2.43
C VAL A 88 -13.12 2.71 1.88
N VAL A 89 -13.92 2.19 0.95
CA VAL A 89 -15.07 2.94 0.41
C VAL A 89 -16.15 3.14 1.46
N GLY A 90 -16.45 2.11 2.27
CA GLY A 90 -17.38 2.27 3.37
C GLY A 90 -16.88 3.32 4.39
N GLN A 91 -15.58 3.33 4.72
CA GLN A 91 -14.97 4.35 5.59
C GLN A 91 -15.10 5.75 5.01
N ALA A 92 -14.84 5.93 3.72
CA ALA A 92 -14.89 7.23 3.06
C ALA A 92 -16.32 7.78 2.91
N LEU A 93 -17.32 6.89 2.88
CA LEU A 93 -18.74 7.24 2.73
C LEU A 93 -19.53 7.15 4.04
N ASP A 94 -18.85 6.90 5.17
CA ASP A 94 -19.47 6.67 6.47
C ASP A 94 -20.58 5.58 6.44
N ARG A 95 -20.41 4.54 5.61
CA ARG A 95 -21.33 3.40 5.48
C ARG A 95 -20.78 2.16 6.15
N PRO A 96 -21.59 1.26 6.72
CA PRO A 96 -21.09 -0.01 7.26
C PRO A 96 -20.43 -0.88 6.19
N TRP A 97 -19.29 -1.50 6.53
CA TRP A 97 -18.52 -2.42 5.65
C TRP A 97 -18.21 -3.78 6.30
N VAL A 98 -18.58 -3.96 7.57
CA VAL A 98 -18.44 -5.20 8.34
C VAL A 98 -19.72 -6.00 8.19
N ILE A 99 -19.60 -7.32 8.04
CA ILE A 99 -20.76 -8.22 8.01
C ILE A 99 -21.31 -8.28 9.44
N HIS A 100 -22.33 -7.48 9.73
CA HIS A 100 -23.19 -7.72 10.89
C HIS A 100 -24.15 -8.85 10.52
N GLN A 101 -24.47 -9.76 11.46
CA GLN A 101 -25.48 -10.79 11.23
C GLN A 101 -26.80 -10.10 10.86
N GLY A 102 -27.17 -10.14 9.57
CA GLY A 102 -28.32 -9.44 9.00
C GLY A 102 -28.00 -8.53 7.80
N ASP A 103 -26.73 -8.14 7.60
CA ASP A 103 -26.33 -7.22 6.53
C ASP A 103 -25.76 -7.98 5.32
N GLN A 104 -26.62 -8.19 4.32
CA GLN A 104 -26.32 -8.91 3.08
C GLN A 104 -25.55 -8.06 2.07
N THR A 105 -24.49 -7.34 2.45
CA THR A 105 -23.56 -6.72 1.47
C THR A 105 -22.66 -7.80 0.84
N LEU A 106 -23.30 -8.69 0.07
CA LEU A 106 -22.68 -9.83 -0.61
C LEU A 106 -22.20 -9.42 -2.00
N TYR A 107 -20.90 -9.20 -2.05
CA TYR A 107 -20.06 -9.12 -3.24
C TYR A 107 -20.35 -10.28 -4.23
N ARG A 108 -20.80 -9.95 -5.45
CA ARG A 108 -20.90 -10.91 -6.55
C ARG A 108 -19.63 -10.85 -7.40
N ARG A 109 -18.71 -11.79 -7.15
CA ARG A 109 -17.56 -12.05 -8.03
C ARG A 109 -18.07 -12.54 -9.38
N ARG A 110 -17.99 -11.74 -10.44
CA ARG A 110 -18.00 -12.26 -11.81
C ARG A 110 -16.55 -12.31 -12.28
N VAL A 111 -15.88 -13.44 -12.03
CA VAL A 111 -14.64 -13.76 -12.75
C VAL A 111 -15.07 -14.03 -14.18
N ARG A 112 -14.86 -13.10 -15.09
CA ARG A 112 -14.66 -13.46 -16.49
C ARG A 112 -13.17 -13.73 -16.61
N GLN A 113 -12.80 -15.01 -16.69
CA GLN A 113 -11.63 -15.38 -17.48
C GLN A 113 -12.00 -15.22 -18.95
#